data_AF-F0YWQ9-F1
#
_entry.id   AF-F0YWQ9-F1
#
_cell.length_a   1.000
_cell.length_b   1.000
_cell.length_c   1.000
_cell.angle_alpha   90.00
_cell.angle_beta   90.00
_cell.angle_gamma   90.00
#
_symmetry.space_group_name_H-M   'P 1'
#
loop_
_entity.id
_entity.type
_entity.pdbx_description
1 polymer ?
#
loop_
_entity_poly.entity_id
_entity_poly.type
_entity_poly.pdbx_seq_one_letter_code
_entity_poly.pdbx_strand_id
1 'polypeptide(L)'
;MKIRMQKPGMFSEGPHIRRASCCRSRESSWNIRVYLSIWLRNMVWGKDEVQMDKKQLIQYRALLSEQPVLEQEISRLYQRLKCVQAEKNAMRYRDRPSEKEAGRNAVVRISGAAAEIKQQILIKEKRLENTEKERTEIEQFIADIPNSLDRQIFALCFLEGKTQQAVGNTVGYSRGRISQIISKCLNSQ
;
A
#
# COMPACT_ATOMS: atom_id res chain seq x y z
N MET A 1 73.96 -9.85 -18.30
CA MET A 1 73.97 -8.97 -17.12
C MET A 1 72.77 -9.32 -16.24
N LYS A 2 73.05 -9.76 -15.01
CA LYS A 2 72.08 -10.33 -14.06
C LYS A 2 72.08 -9.35 -12.88
N ILE A 3 71.01 -8.58 -12.70
CA ILE A 3 70.85 -7.71 -11.53
C ILE A 3 69.72 -8.27 -10.67
N ARG A 4 70.15 -8.84 -9.55
CA ARG A 4 69.37 -9.42 -8.46
C ARG A 4 69.00 -8.28 -7.53
N MET A 5 67.74 -7.86 -7.51
CA MET A 5 67.26 -6.95 -6.46
C MET A 5 66.69 -7.79 -5.31
N GLN A 6 67.39 -7.74 -4.18
CA GLN A 6 66.97 -8.29 -2.90
C GLN A 6 65.83 -7.46 -2.31
N LYS A 7 64.88 -8.14 -1.64
CA LYS A 7 64.03 -7.52 -0.63
C LYS A 7 64.83 -7.36 0.67
N PRO A 8 64.53 -6.30 1.44
CA PRO A 8 64.40 -6.44 2.88
C PRO A 8 63.01 -5.97 3.33
N GLY A 9 62.37 -6.78 4.18
CA GLY A 9 61.13 -6.41 4.84
C GLY A 9 61.38 -5.58 6.09
N MET A 10 60.38 -4.80 6.51
CA MET A 10 60.09 -4.57 7.93
C MET A 10 58.60 -4.35 8.14
N PHE A 11 58.18 -4.97 9.23
CA PHE A 11 56.89 -5.02 9.88
C PHE A 11 56.60 -3.66 10.54
N SER A 12 55.40 -3.10 10.34
CA SER A 12 54.73 -2.34 11.39
C SER A 12 53.22 -2.47 11.20
N GLU A 13 52.61 -3.05 12.23
CA GLU A 13 51.20 -3.40 12.33
C GLU A 13 50.36 -2.13 12.33
N GLY A 14 49.59 -1.93 11.26
CA GLY A 14 48.50 -0.97 11.20
C GLY A 14 47.20 -1.60 11.75
N PRO A 15 46.36 -0.84 12.46
CA PRO A 15 45.28 -1.39 13.28
C PRO A 15 44.27 -2.18 12.44
N HIS A 16 44.00 -3.40 12.91
CA HIS A 16 42.88 -4.23 12.51
C HIS A 16 41.58 -3.43 12.55
N ILE A 17 41.15 -2.92 11.40
CA ILE A 17 39.76 -2.50 11.19
C ILE A 17 38.96 -3.80 11.19
N ARG A 18 38.41 -4.14 12.36
CA ARG A 18 37.42 -5.21 12.50
C ARG A 18 36.34 -4.91 11.45
N ARG A 19 36.17 -5.82 10.49
CA ARG A 19 34.97 -5.85 9.65
C ARG A 19 33.80 -6.07 10.59
N ALA A 20 33.19 -4.97 11.03
CA ALA A 20 31.87 -5.00 11.60
C ALA A 20 30.98 -5.61 10.52
N SER A 21 30.55 -6.83 10.78
CA SER A 21 29.40 -7.47 10.18
C SER A 21 28.39 -6.39 9.81
N CYS A 22 28.15 -6.22 8.52
CA CYS A 22 27.05 -5.43 8.01
C CYS A 22 25.76 -6.13 8.48
N CYS A 23 25.35 -5.82 9.71
CA CYS A 23 23.96 -5.90 10.10
C CYS A 23 23.26 -4.97 9.10
N ARG A 24 22.60 -5.55 8.10
CA ARG A 24 21.58 -4.85 7.35
C ARG A 24 20.55 -4.40 8.37
N SER A 25 20.70 -3.17 8.86
CA SER A 25 19.61 -2.39 9.39
C SER A 25 18.56 -2.35 8.29
N ARG A 26 17.60 -3.26 8.36
CA ARG A 26 16.28 -3.00 7.79
C ARG A 26 15.66 -1.97 8.73
N GLU A 27 16.09 -0.74 8.58
CA GLU A 27 15.30 0.39 9.03
C GLU A 27 13.97 0.26 8.31
N SER A 28 12.96 -0.01 9.14
CA SER A 28 11.54 0.06 8.86
C SER A 28 11.29 1.31 8.03
N SER A 29 11.29 1.17 6.70
CA SER A 29 11.04 2.27 5.78
C SER A 29 9.55 2.55 5.81
N TRP A 30 9.09 3.13 6.92
CA TRP A 30 7.78 3.77 6.99
C TRP A 30 7.82 4.85 5.91
N ASN A 31 7.01 4.67 4.88
CA ASN A 31 6.98 5.54 3.71
C ASN A 31 6.79 6.99 4.21
N ILE A 32 7.70 7.89 3.85
CA ILE A 32 7.67 9.32 4.25
C ILE A 32 6.28 9.94 4.01
N ARG A 33 5.55 9.44 3.00
CA ARG A 33 4.17 9.81 2.68
C ARG A 33 3.20 9.57 3.85
N VAL A 34 3.35 8.46 4.58
CA VAL A 34 2.55 8.08 5.76
C VAL A 34 2.85 9.01 6.93
N TYR A 35 4.13 9.27 7.21
CA TYR A 35 4.55 10.19 8.27
C TYR A 35 4.04 11.63 8.04
N LEU A 36 4.11 12.12 6.80
CA LEU A 36 3.68 13.47 6.45
C LEU A 36 2.14 13.63 6.50
N SER A 37 1.40 12.62 6.08
CA SER A 37 -0.08 12.62 6.17
C SER A 37 -0.59 12.50 7.61
N ILE A 38 0.11 11.75 8.47
CA ILE A 38 -0.18 11.64 9.91
C ILE A 38 0.03 12.99 10.60
N TRP A 39 1.15 13.66 10.34
CA TRP A 39 1.47 14.96 10.95
C TRP A 39 0.45 16.04 10.55
N LEU A 40 0.09 16.12 9.26
CA LEU A 40 -0.87 17.11 8.77
C LEU A 40 -2.30 16.88 9.29
N ARG A 41 -2.73 15.62 9.45
CA ARG A 41 -4.09 15.31 9.91
C ARG A 41 -4.24 15.51 11.43
N ASN A 42 -3.26 15.09 12.23
CA ASN A 42 -3.23 15.27 13.69
C ASN A 42 -3.13 16.75 14.13
N MET A 43 -2.65 17.63 13.24
CA MET A 43 -2.57 19.07 13.50
C MET A 43 -3.91 19.81 13.26
N VAL A 44 -4.82 19.25 12.46
CA VAL A 44 -6.03 19.95 11.99
C VAL A 44 -7.32 19.42 12.61
N TRP A 45 -7.40 18.13 12.97
CA TRP A 45 -8.60 17.54 13.56
C TRP A 45 -8.22 16.86 14.88
N GLY A 46 -8.84 17.31 15.99
CA GLY A 46 -8.67 16.68 17.29
C GLY A 46 -9.01 15.19 17.23
N LYS A 47 -8.35 14.39 18.07
CA LYS A 47 -8.46 12.92 18.10
C LYS A 47 -9.92 12.48 18.28
N ASP A 48 -10.57 12.08 17.20
CA ASP A 48 -11.74 11.21 17.31
C ASP A 48 -11.22 9.84 17.80
N GLU A 49 -11.67 9.38 18.97
CA GLU A 49 -11.36 8.06 19.54
C GLU A 49 -11.98 6.96 18.65
N VAL A 50 -11.30 6.63 17.55
CA VAL A 50 -11.66 5.50 16.71
C VAL A 50 -11.15 4.23 17.39
N GLN A 51 -12.04 3.54 18.09
CA GLN A 51 -11.82 2.19 18.59
C GLN A 51 -11.54 1.25 17.41
N MET A 52 -10.30 0.80 17.27
CA MET A 52 -9.85 -0.08 16.18
C MET A 52 -10.09 -1.56 16.51
N ASP A 53 -10.79 -2.31 15.65
CA ASP A 53 -11.01 -3.74 15.84
C ASP A 53 -9.87 -4.59 15.25
N LYS A 54 -9.56 -5.71 15.90
CA LYS A 54 -8.60 -6.70 15.40
C LYS A 54 -8.97 -7.21 14.02
N LYS A 55 -10.27 -7.29 13.68
CA LYS A 55 -10.72 -7.67 12.34
C LYS A 55 -10.26 -6.67 11.28
N GLN A 56 -10.35 -5.38 11.58
CA GLN A 56 -9.89 -4.31 10.67
C GLN A 56 -8.37 -4.42 10.45
N LEU A 57 -7.60 -4.63 11.52
CA LEU A 57 -6.14 -4.82 11.40
C LEU A 57 -5.76 -6.03 10.52
N ILE A 58 -6.53 -7.12 10.57
CA ILE A 58 -6.31 -8.31 9.73
C ILE A 58 -6.65 -8.02 8.26
N GLN A 59 -7.66 -7.18 8.01
CA GLN A 59 -8.09 -6.81 6.64
C GLN A 59 -7.02 -6.04 5.87
N TYR A 60 -6.06 -5.39 6.53
CA TYR A 60 -4.99 -4.62 5.90
C TYR A 60 -4.34 -5.31 4.70
N ARG A 61 -4.02 -6.60 4.82
CA ARG A 61 -3.38 -7.37 3.73
C ARG A 61 -4.31 -7.62 2.56
N ALA A 62 -5.60 -7.85 2.83
CA ALA A 62 -6.61 -7.98 1.79
C ALA A 62 -6.75 -6.66 1.04
N LEU A 63 -6.81 -5.53 1.76
CA LEU A 63 -6.87 -4.19 1.18
C LEU A 63 -5.65 -3.89 0.29
N LEU A 64 -4.45 -4.26 0.74
CA LEU A 64 -3.22 -4.15 -0.07
C LEU A 64 -3.28 -4.95 -1.37
N SER A 65 -3.87 -6.13 -1.35
CA SER A 65 -4.04 -6.94 -2.57
C SER A 65 -5.18 -6.47 -3.47
N GLU A 66 -6.22 -5.86 -2.88
CA GLU A 66 -7.39 -5.35 -3.59
C GLU A 66 -7.08 -4.09 -4.39
N GLN A 67 -6.28 -3.17 -3.82
CA GLN A 67 -5.91 -1.90 -4.43
C GLN A 67 -5.40 -2.02 -5.89
N PRO A 68 -4.36 -2.81 -6.20
CA PRO A 68 -3.86 -2.92 -7.58
C PRO A 68 -4.87 -3.57 -8.53
N VAL A 69 -5.75 -4.44 -8.02
CA VAL A 69 -6.82 -5.05 -8.83
C VAL A 69 -7.85 -4.00 -9.23
N LEU A 70 -8.29 -3.17 -8.28
CA LEU A 70 -9.20 -2.06 -8.54
C LEU A 70 -8.60 -1.05 -9.54
N GLU A 71 -7.34 -0.67 -9.35
CA GLU A 71 -6.64 0.25 -10.26
C GLU A 71 -6.57 -0.30 -11.70
N GLN A 72 -6.26 -1.59 -11.86
CA GLN A 72 -6.24 -2.24 -13.17
C GLN A 72 -7.63 -2.28 -13.81
N GLU A 73 -8.68 -2.59 -13.03
CA GLU A 73 -10.05 -2.62 -13.52
C GLU A 73 -10.54 -1.24 -13.95
N ILE A 74 -10.27 -0.21 -13.15
CA ILE A 74 -10.58 1.19 -13.49
C ILE A 74 -9.89 1.58 -14.79
N SER A 75 -8.61 1.25 -14.95
CA SER A 75 -7.85 1.50 -16.18
C SER A 75 -8.48 0.82 -17.41
N ARG A 76 -8.87 -0.45 -17.29
CA ARG A 76 -9.57 -1.18 -18.37
C ARG A 76 -10.90 -0.53 -18.74
N LEU A 77 -11.68 -0.08 -17.75
CA LEU A 77 -12.95 0.61 -17.99
C LEU A 77 -12.73 1.95 -18.70
N TYR A 78 -11.67 2.70 -18.35
CA TYR A 78 -11.30 3.92 -19.06
C TYR A 78 -10.92 3.65 -20.53
N GLN A 79 -10.16 2.58 -20.81
CA GLN A 79 -9.85 2.19 -22.19
C GLN A 79 -11.12 1.82 -22.97
N ARG A 80 -12.01 1.03 -22.37
CA ARG A 80 -13.30 0.67 -22.98
C ARG A 80 -14.16 1.90 -23.26
N LEU A 81 -14.21 2.86 -22.32
CA LEU A 81 -14.95 4.10 -22.49
C LEU A 81 -14.42 4.91 -23.69
N LYS A 82 -13.09 4.98 -23.87
CA LYS A 82 -12.47 5.64 -25.03
C LYS A 82 -12.91 4.98 -26.35
N CYS A 83 -12.92 3.65 -26.42
CA CYS A 83 -13.36 2.93 -27.63
C CYS A 83 -14.84 3.21 -27.96
N VAL A 84 -15.72 3.14 -26.96
CA VAL A 84 -17.17 3.40 -27.13
C VAL A 84 -17.43 4.85 -27.56
N GLN A 85 -16.66 5.81 -27.04
CA GLN A 85 -16.74 7.20 -27.46
C GLN A 85 -16.26 7.40 -28.90
N ALA A 86 -15.18 6.74 -29.31
CA ALA A 86 -14.70 6.77 -30.69
C ALA A 86 -15.74 6.19 -31.66
N GLU A 87 -16.37 5.06 -31.30
CA GLU A 87 -17.45 4.44 -32.07
C GLU A 87 -18.66 5.38 -32.22
N LYS A 88 -19.09 6.01 -31.12
CA LYS A 88 -20.15 7.02 -31.15
C LYS A 88 -19.84 8.16 -32.11
N ASN A 89 -18.62 8.66 -32.08
CA ASN A 89 -18.19 9.77 -32.93
C ASN A 89 -18.14 9.33 -34.40
N ALA A 90 -17.56 8.16 -34.69
CA ALA A 90 -17.53 7.61 -36.05
C ALA A 90 -18.94 7.41 -36.64
N MET A 91 -19.90 6.99 -35.83
CA MET A 91 -21.30 6.84 -36.24
C MET A 91 -22.01 8.16 -36.50
N ARG A 92 -21.64 9.24 -35.79
CA ARG A 92 -22.18 10.59 -36.04
C ARG A 92 -21.80 11.16 -37.41
N TYR A 93 -20.67 10.77 -37.99
CA TYR A 93 -20.20 11.25 -39.29
C TYR A 93 -20.71 10.43 -40.50
N ARG A 94 -21.48 9.34 -40.27
CA ARG A 94 -22.09 8.55 -41.36
C ARG A 94 -23.41 9.19 -41.82
N ASP A 95 -23.32 10.25 -42.63
CA ASP A 95 -24.46 10.97 -43.20
C ASP A 95 -25.09 10.25 -44.42
N ARG A 96 -25.72 9.08 -44.22
CA ARG A 96 -26.52 8.42 -45.28
C ARG A 96 -28.03 8.55 -45.02
N PRO A 97 -28.84 9.15 -45.93
CA PRO A 97 -30.24 9.44 -45.68
C PRO A 97 -31.16 8.23 -45.40
N SER A 98 -30.82 7.04 -45.93
CA SER A 98 -31.64 5.82 -45.85
C SER A 98 -31.54 5.06 -44.52
N GLU A 99 -30.59 5.41 -43.65
CA GLU A 99 -30.27 4.67 -42.42
C GLU A 99 -30.56 5.47 -41.14
N LYS A 100 -31.27 6.60 -41.25
CA LYS A 100 -31.46 7.57 -40.15
C LYS A 100 -32.05 6.95 -38.87
N GLU A 101 -33.05 6.08 -38.97
CA GLU A 101 -33.68 5.43 -37.80
C GLU A 101 -32.72 4.42 -37.12
N ALA A 102 -32.09 3.56 -37.91
CA ALA A 102 -31.15 2.55 -37.43
C ALA A 102 -29.89 3.20 -36.81
N GLY A 103 -29.36 4.25 -37.45
CA GLY A 103 -28.24 5.05 -36.94
C GLY A 103 -28.58 5.77 -35.63
N ARG A 104 -29.77 6.38 -35.52
CA ARG A 104 -30.25 6.99 -34.27
C ARG A 104 -30.31 5.96 -33.14
N ASN A 105 -30.91 4.80 -33.40
CA ASN A 105 -31.02 3.73 -32.41
C ASN A 105 -29.65 3.20 -31.96
N ALA A 106 -28.68 3.07 -32.87
CA ALA A 106 -27.31 2.69 -32.54
C ALA A 106 -26.61 3.74 -31.67
N VAL A 107 -26.71 5.03 -32.01
CA VAL A 107 -26.11 6.12 -31.21
C VAL A 107 -26.71 6.19 -29.80
N VAL A 108 -28.01 5.95 -29.65
CA VAL A 108 -28.68 5.88 -28.34
C VAL A 108 -28.13 4.70 -27.53
N ARG A 109 -28.03 3.50 -28.13
CA ARG A 109 -27.46 2.30 -27.48
C ARG A 109 -26.02 2.52 -27.02
N ILE A 110 -25.16 3.05 -27.89
CA ILE A 110 -23.76 3.36 -27.58
C ILE A 110 -23.67 4.39 -26.44
N SER A 111 -24.56 5.39 -26.43
CA SER A 111 -24.63 6.38 -25.36
C SER A 111 -25.06 5.76 -24.02
N GLY A 112 -26.00 4.81 -24.04
CA GLY A 112 -26.39 4.04 -22.86
C GLY A 112 -25.24 3.19 -22.31
N ALA A 113 -24.54 2.45 -23.18
CA ALA A 113 -23.36 1.66 -22.81
C ALA A 113 -22.24 2.54 -22.20
N ALA A 114 -22.00 3.73 -22.77
CA ALA A 114 -21.03 4.67 -22.21
C ALA A 114 -21.44 5.18 -20.82
N ALA A 115 -22.73 5.40 -20.57
CA ALA A 115 -23.24 5.82 -19.27
C ALA A 115 -23.04 4.72 -18.21
N GLU A 116 -23.32 3.47 -18.56
CA GLU A 116 -23.11 2.32 -17.68
C GLU A 116 -21.63 2.15 -17.29
N ILE A 117 -20.72 2.24 -18.27
CA ILE A 117 -19.27 2.17 -18.00
C ILE A 117 -18.84 3.28 -17.03
N LYS A 118 -19.35 4.50 -17.19
CA LYS A 118 -19.05 5.61 -16.27
C LYS A 118 -19.55 5.33 -14.86
N GLN A 119 -20.75 4.76 -14.70
CA GLN A 119 -21.26 4.38 -13.37
C GLN A 119 -20.36 3.32 -12.71
N GLN A 120 -19.90 2.32 -13.47
CA GLN A 120 -18.96 1.33 -12.95
C GLN A 120 -17.63 1.94 -12.51
N ILE A 121 -17.10 2.90 -13.28
CA ILE A 121 -15.88 3.65 -12.90
C ILE A 121 -16.11 4.35 -11.57
N LEU A 122 -17.19 5.13 -11.43
CA LEU A 122 -17.49 5.87 -10.19
C LEU A 122 -17.59 4.96 -8.97
N ILE A 123 -18.25 3.80 -9.10
CA ILE A 123 -18.38 2.83 -8.02
C ILE A 123 -17.02 2.27 -7.61
N LYS A 124 -16.17 1.92 -8.59
CA LYS A 124 -14.84 1.36 -8.32
C LYS A 124 -13.87 2.39 -7.78
N GLU A 125 -13.90 3.63 -8.27
CA GLU A 125 -13.12 4.74 -7.73
C GLU A 125 -13.50 5.02 -6.28
N LYS A 126 -14.80 5.02 -5.96
CA LYS A 126 -15.26 5.16 -4.57
C LYS A 126 -14.79 4.00 -3.70
N ARG A 127 -14.79 2.77 -4.22
CA ARG A 127 -14.25 1.61 -3.49
C ARG A 127 -12.74 1.76 -3.25
N LEU A 128 -11.99 2.19 -4.26
CA LEU A 128 -10.55 2.45 -4.16
C LEU A 128 -10.26 3.51 -3.09
N GLU A 129 -10.99 4.62 -3.10
CA GLU A 129 -10.86 5.69 -2.09
C GLU A 129 -11.14 5.16 -0.68
N ASN A 130 -12.19 4.35 -0.51
CA ASN A 130 -12.50 3.74 0.79
C ASN A 130 -11.40 2.76 1.23
N THR A 131 -10.89 1.92 0.32
CA THR A 131 -9.77 1.01 0.58
C THR A 131 -8.52 1.78 1.02
N GLU A 132 -8.21 2.90 0.39
CA GLU A 132 -7.09 3.76 0.78
C GLU A 132 -7.29 4.42 2.15
N LYS A 133 -8.50 4.87 2.47
CA LYS A 133 -8.85 5.42 3.78
C LYS A 133 -8.70 4.38 4.88
N GLU A 134 -9.34 3.22 4.74
CA GLU A 134 -9.26 2.11 5.71
C GLU A 134 -7.80 1.69 5.95
N ARG A 135 -7.01 1.60 4.88
CA ARG A 135 -5.58 1.29 4.97
C ARG A 135 -4.81 2.36 5.75
N THR A 136 -5.05 3.63 5.44
CA THR A 136 -4.38 4.76 6.10
C THR A 136 -4.73 4.82 7.59
N GLU A 137 -5.99 4.57 7.94
CA GLU A 137 -6.45 4.52 9.34
C GLU A 137 -5.73 3.43 10.13
N ILE A 138 -5.53 2.25 9.53
CA ILE A 138 -4.76 1.15 10.16
C ILE A 138 -3.28 1.55 10.35
N GLU A 139 -2.65 2.13 9.33
CA GLU A 139 -1.25 2.56 9.39
C GLU A 139 -1.06 3.65 10.46
N GLN A 140 -2.01 4.58 10.54
CA GLN A 140 -2.01 5.66 11.53
C GLN A 140 -2.23 5.14 12.94
N PHE A 141 -3.20 4.24 13.14
CA PHE A 141 -3.42 3.58 14.43
C PHE A 141 -2.15 2.92 14.96
N ILE A 142 -1.41 2.18 14.12
CA ILE A 142 -0.16 1.55 14.54
C ILE A 142 0.90 2.61 14.85
N ALA A 143 1.02 3.66 14.04
CA ALA A 143 2.00 4.73 14.24
C ALA A 143 1.76 5.52 15.55
N ASP A 144 0.50 5.67 15.95
CA ASP A 144 0.08 6.39 17.15
C ASP A 144 0.33 5.60 18.45
N ILE A 145 0.67 4.29 18.37
CA ILE A 145 1.05 3.50 19.54
C ILE A 145 2.32 4.12 20.19
N PRO A 146 2.26 4.55 21.46
CA PRO A 146 3.35 5.30 22.09
C PRO A 146 4.60 4.44 22.32
N ASN A 147 4.42 3.18 22.70
CA ASN A 147 5.52 2.26 22.94
C ASN A 147 6.10 1.72 21.62
N SER A 148 7.40 1.92 21.40
CA SER A 148 8.09 1.49 20.19
C SER A 148 8.08 -0.02 20.00
N LEU A 149 8.18 -0.81 21.07
CA LEU A 149 8.12 -2.27 20.99
C LEU A 149 6.73 -2.77 20.63
N ASP A 150 5.69 -2.18 21.21
CA ASP A 150 4.31 -2.55 20.89
C ASP A 150 4.00 -2.20 19.43
N ARG A 151 4.43 -1.02 18.96
CA ARG A 151 4.36 -0.64 17.54
C ARG A 151 5.06 -1.64 16.63
N GLN A 152 6.26 -2.09 17.00
CA GLN A 152 7.00 -3.11 16.23
C GLN A 152 6.24 -4.44 16.19
N ILE A 153 5.67 -4.89 17.32
CA ILE A 153 4.87 -6.11 17.40
C ILE A 153 3.66 -6.01 16.45
N PHE A 154 2.94 -4.88 16.46
CA PHE A 154 1.80 -4.66 15.57
C PHE A 154 2.21 -4.64 14.09
N ALA A 155 3.28 -3.93 13.73
CA ALA A 155 3.79 -3.91 12.37
C ALA A 155 4.14 -5.31 11.85
N LEU A 156 4.86 -6.10 12.66
CA LEU A 156 5.23 -7.46 12.30
C LEU A 156 4.01 -8.41 12.19
N CYS A 157 3.03 -8.27 13.09
CA CYS A 157 1.86 -9.15 13.09
C CYS A 157 0.87 -8.83 11.96
N PHE A 158 0.55 -7.55 11.76
CA PHE A 158 -0.56 -7.12 10.90
C PHE A 158 -0.12 -6.60 9.53
N LEU A 159 0.97 -5.82 9.48
CA LEU A 159 1.48 -5.31 8.19
C LEU A 159 2.27 -6.40 7.45
N GLU A 160 3.20 -7.07 8.14
CA GLU A 160 3.98 -8.17 7.56
C GLU A 160 3.26 -9.52 7.57
N GLY A 161 2.22 -9.68 8.40
CA GLY A 161 1.45 -10.92 8.49
C GLY A 161 2.18 -12.08 9.16
N LYS A 162 3.17 -11.82 10.01
CA LYS A 162 3.90 -12.87 10.75
C LYS A 162 3.05 -13.47 11.86
N THR A 163 3.26 -14.75 12.16
CA THR A 163 2.62 -15.39 13.30
C THR A 163 3.15 -14.81 14.61
N GLN A 164 2.30 -14.75 15.65
CA GLN A 164 2.71 -14.26 16.97
C GLN A 164 3.91 -15.03 17.54
N GLN A 165 4.06 -16.32 17.20
CA GLN A 165 5.21 -17.11 17.59
C GLN A 165 6.50 -16.64 16.91
N ALA A 166 6.46 -16.39 15.59
CA ALA A 166 7.62 -15.87 14.86
C ALA A 166 8.00 -14.45 15.33
N VAL A 167 7.01 -13.61 15.60
CA VAL A 167 7.23 -12.28 16.21
C VAL A 167 7.86 -12.43 17.58
N GLY A 168 7.37 -13.34 18.42
CA GLY A 168 7.91 -13.63 19.75
C GLY A 168 9.38 -14.02 19.70
N ASN A 169 9.73 -14.92 18.78
CA ASN A 169 11.12 -15.31 18.56
C ASN A 169 12.00 -14.12 18.10
N THR A 170 11.42 -13.13 17.41
CA THR A 170 12.13 -11.94 16.93
C THR A 170 12.34 -10.90 18.04
N VAL A 171 11.31 -10.65 18.86
CA VAL A 171 11.37 -9.62 19.93
C VAL A 171 11.80 -10.18 21.29
N GLY A 172 11.98 -11.50 21.42
CA GLY A 172 12.35 -12.16 22.67
C GLY A 172 11.19 -12.40 23.64
N TYR A 173 9.96 -12.47 23.16
CA TYR A 173 8.77 -12.71 23.98
C TYR A 173 8.08 -14.03 23.68
N SER A 174 7.36 -14.55 24.67
CA SER A 174 6.46 -15.68 24.45
C SER A 174 5.26 -15.26 23.59
N ARG A 175 4.69 -16.21 22.84
CA ARG A 175 3.46 -15.99 22.07
C ARG A 175 2.30 -15.47 22.95
N GLY A 176 2.21 -15.96 24.19
CA GLY A 176 1.21 -15.50 25.16
C GLY A 176 1.39 -14.04 25.54
N ARG A 177 2.64 -13.59 25.74
CA ARG A 177 2.93 -12.20 26.07
C ARG A 177 2.55 -11.25 24.92
N ILE A 178 2.82 -11.64 23.68
CA ILE A 178 2.38 -10.87 22.50
C ILE A 178 0.86 -10.73 22.44
N SER A 179 0.13 -11.82 22.71
CA SER A 179 -1.33 -11.76 22.72
C SER A 179 -1.86 -10.78 23.78
N GLN A 180 -1.25 -10.77 24.97
CA GLN A 180 -1.62 -9.82 26.03
C GLN A 180 -1.33 -8.37 25.64
N ILE A 181 -0.18 -8.11 25.01
CA ILE A 181 0.19 -6.77 24.53
C ILE A 181 -0.85 -6.28 23.52
N ILE A 182 -1.20 -7.10 22.52
CA ILE A 182 -2.20 -6.76 21.50
C ILE A 182 -3.54 -6.44 22.16
N SER A 183 -4.04 -7.32 23.04
CA SER A 183 -5.31 -7.09 23.74
C SER A 183 -5.27 -5.84 24.62
N LYS A 184 -4.14 -5.57 25.29
CA LYS A 184 -3.99 -4.36 26.11
C LYS A 184 -4.07 -3.11 25.24
N CYS A 185 -3.36 -3.05 24.12
CA CYS A 185 -3.39 -1.89 23.23
C CYS A 185 -4.78 -1.64 22.64
N LEU A 186 -5.56 -2.69 22.38
CA LEU A 186 -6.93 -2.57 21.86
C LEU A 186 -7.96 -2.21 22.94
N ASN A 187 -7.72 -2.56 24.21
CA ASN A 187 -8.65 -2.31 25.31
C ASN A 187 -8.32 -1.05 26.14
N SER A 188 -7.09 -0.52 26.04
CA SER A 188 -6.61 0.60 26.86
C SER A 188 -6.72 1.96 26.16
N GLN A 189 -7.48 2.02 25.07
CA GLN A 189 -7.82 3.25 24.37
C GLN A 189 -9.29 3.58 24.58
#